data_AF-A0A3D2JRW6-F1
#
_entry.id   AF-A0A3D2JRW6-F1
#
_cell.length_a   1.000
_cell.length_b   1.000
_cell.length_c   1.000
_cell.angle_alpha   90.00
_cell.angle_beta   90.00
_cell.angle_gamma   90.00
#
_symmetry.space_group_name_H-M   'P 1'
#
loop_
_entity.id
_entity.type
_entity.pdbx_description
1 polymer ?
#
loop_
_entity_poly.entity_id
_entity_poly.type
_entity_poly.pdbx_seq_one_letter_code
_entity_poly.pdbx_strand_id
1 'polypeptide(L)'
;MSQGHDHSRSEHHDNAADTHRPGPHPQSDETQFNWRIHHPFEDVENRVAVEVGPWKGLLPRWRFVLPGEYKGPFRWGVGPAGSGEINEDVKRPAKDGPIQMVNGPLVVWFGGHESLSTQQSAYLVFEGEAPHYVAFGQAGTVGGPPGNLEGISFGNDHPTHPNAHIDPSHRHDQPPPAGHDHSGHDHTGH
;
A
#
# COMPACT_ATOMS: atom_id res chain seq x y z
N MET A 1 -10.15 17.52 -77.69
CA MET A 1 -9.35 16.44 -78.28
C MET A 1 -8.98 15.47 -77.17
N SER A 2 -9.24 14.17 -77.39
CA SER A 2 -8.84 12.95 -76.64
C SER A 2 -9.32 12.80 -75.17
N GLN A 3 -10.28 11.88 -74.89
CA GLN A 3 -10.13 10.43 -74.60
C GLN A 3 -9.60 10.17 -73.16
N GLY A 4 -10.11 9.24 -72.34
CA GLY A 4 -11.15 8.22 -72.48
C GLY A 4 -11.13 7.25 -71.28
N HIS A 5 -12.23 6.49 -71.10
CA HIS A 5 -12.46 5.20 -70.41
C HIS A 5 -11.86 4.92 -69.02
N ASP A 6 -12.65 4.69 -67.97
CA ASP A 6 -13.44 3.49 -67.62
C ASP A 6 -12.59 2.30 -67.18
N HIS A 7 -12.72 1.90 -65.91
CA HIS A 7 -12.99 0.55 -65.41
C HIS A 7 -12.52 0.33 -63.96
N SER A 8 -13.51 0.08 -63.10
CA SER A 8 -13.58 -1.03 -62.13
C SER A 8 -12.40 -1.30 -61.18
N ARG A 9 -12.64 -1.07 -59.88
CA ARG A 9 -12.28 -2.05 -58.85
C ARG A 9 -13.24 -1.96 -57.67
N SER A 10 -14.21 -2.86 -57.65
CA SER A 10 -14.93 -3.27 -56.45
C SER A 10 -14.05 -4.30 -55.73
N GLU A 11 -13.58 -3.97 -54.53
CA GLU A 11 -13.09 -4.95 -53.54
C GLU A 11 -13.71 -4.64 -52.18
N HIS A 12 -14.80 -5.35 -51.96
CA HIS A 12 -15.21 -6.00 -50.71
C HIS A 12 -14.08 -6.13 -49.65
N HIS A 13 -14.28 -5.65 -48.42
CA HIS A 13 -14.46 -6.49 -47.21
C HIS A 13 -14.41 -5.68 -45.91
N ASP A 14 -15.28 -6.09 -44.99
CA ASP A 14 -15.44 -5.70 -43.60
C ASP A 14 -14.15 -5.78 -42.77
N ASN A 15 -13.98 -4.87 -41.80
CA ASN A 15 -14.01 -5.25 -40.39
C ASN A 15 -13.73 -4.07 -39.44
N ALA A 16 -14.57 -4.03 -38.40
CA ALA A 16 -14.35 -3.24 -37.20
C ALA A 16 -13.04 -3.63 -36.52
N ALA A 17 -12.21 -2.64 -36.23
CA ALA A 17 -11.26 -2.69 -35.15
C ALA A 17 -11.08 -1.25 -34.64
N ASP A 18 -11.90 -0.91 -33.64
CA ASP A 18 -11.61 0.16 -32.70
C ASP A 18 -10.28 -0.19 -32.02
N THR A 19 -9.18 0.29 -32.63
CA THR A 19 -7.86 0.12 -32.07
C THR A 19 -7.80 1.00 -30.84
N HIS A 20 -8.09 0.41 -29.67
CA HIS A 20 -7.82 0.96 -28.35
C HIS A 20 -6.35 1.40 -28.30
N ARG A 21 -6.11 2.66 -28.65
CA ARG A 21 -4.85 3.33 -28.39
C ARG A 21 -4.77 3.44 -26.88
N PRO A 22 -3.77 2.82 -26.21
CA PRO A 22 -3.59 3.05 -24.79
C PRO A 22 -3.42 4.55 -24.60
N GLY A 23 -4.35 5.16 -23.87
CA GLY A 23 -4.16 6.50 -23.34
C GLY A 23 -2.87 6.51 -22.50
N PRO A 24 -2.28 7.67 -22.23
CA PRO A 24 -1.14 7.74 -21.33
C PRO A 24 -1.51 7.01 -20.04
N HIS A 25 -0.74 5.97 -19.71
CA HIS A 25 -0.88 5.30 -18.42
C HIS A 25 -0.81 6.38 -17.34
N PRO A 26 -1.77 6.44 -16.39
CA PRO A 26 -1.60 7.31 -15.24
C PRO A 26 -0.25 6.95 -14.63
N GLN A 27 0.63 7.95 -14.55
CA GLN A 27 1.91 7.84 -13.90
C GLN A 27 1.60 7.41 -12.47
N SER A 28 1.82 6.14 -12.13
CA SER A 28 1.61 5.66 -10.77
C SER A 28 2.56 6.47 -9.91
N ASP A 29 2.03 7.37 -9.06
CA ASP A 29 2.81 8.02 -8.03
C ASP A 29 3.36 6.90 -7.14
N GLU A 30 4.64 6.56 -7.32
CA GLU A 30 5.31 5.59 -6.46
C GLU A 30 5.19 6.08 -5.02
N THR A 31 4.91 5.16 -4.09
CA THR A 31 4.85 5.47 -2.66
C THR A 31 6.15 6.15 -2.23
N GLN A 32 6.08 7.15 -1.36
CA GLN A 32 7.28 7.81 -0.83
C GLN A 32 8.09 6.88 0.07
N PHE A 33 7.41 5.90 0.68
CA PHE A 33 8.01 4.95 1.61
C PHE A 33 7.84 3.51 1.11
N ASN A 34 8.82 2.68 1.48
CA ASN A 34 8.77 1.24 1.32
C ASN A 34 8.06 0.65 2.55
N TRP A 35 6.84 0.16 2.34
CA TRP A 35 6.01 -0.46 3.37
C TRP A 35 6.09 -1.98 3.27
N ARG A 36 6.21 -2.65 4.41
CA ARG A 36 6.06 -4.10 4.52
C ARG A 36 5.19 -4.44 5.72
N ILE A 37 4.36 -5.46 5.58
CA ILE A 37 3.51 -5.96 6.65
C ILE A 37 3.96 -7.39 6.94
N HIS A 38 4.34 -7.64 8.18
CA HIS A 38 4.71 -8.96 8.67
C HIS A 38 3.54 -9.53 9.48
N HIS A 39 2.97 -10.64 9.01
CA HIS A 39 1.87 -11.33 9.69
C HIS A 39 1.87 -12.83 9.33
N PRO A 40 1.82 -13.75 10.32
CA PRO A 40 1.99 -13.47 11.74
C PRO A 40 3.40 -12.95 12.06
N PHE A 41 3.51 -12.03 13.02
CA PHE A 41 4.80 -11.52 13.46
C PHE A 41 5.28 -12.28 14.71
N GLU A 42 6.55 -12.71 14.71
CA GLU A 42 7.14 -13.55 15.78
C GLU A 42 6.33 -14.84 16.03
N ASP A 43 5.74 -15.41 14.97
CA ASP A 43 4.89 -16.60 15.01
C ASP A 43 3.66 -16.48 15.93
N VAL A 44 3.25 -15.25 16.29
CA VAL A 44 2.03 -14.99 17.06
C VAL A 44 0.90 -14.62 16.09
N GLU A 45 -0.12 -15.47 16.03
CA GLU A 45 -1.24 -15.38 15.06
C GLU A 45 -1.91 -14.01 15.02
N ASN A 46 -2.13 -13.38 16.17
CA ASN A 46 -2.81 -12.07 16.27
C ASN A 46 -1.83 -10.91 16.42
N ARG A 47 -0.61 -11.03 15.89
CA ARG A 47 0.42 -9.99 15.96
C ARG A 47 0.84 -9.56 14.56
N VAL A 48 0.76 -8.27 14.30
CA VAL A 48 1.14 -7.64 13.03
C VAL A 48 2.31 -6.71 13.30
N ALA A 49 3.34 -6.72 12.45
CA ALA A 49 4.33 -5.65 12.41
C ALA A 49 4.28 -4.90 11.08
N VAL A 50 4.20 -3.58 11.16
CA VAL A 50 4.36 -2.66 10.04
C VAL A 50 5.81 -2.19 10.03
N GLU A 51 6.50 -2.44 8.94
CA GLU A 51 7.84 -1.95 8.65
C GLU A 51 7.77 -0.82 7.63
N VAL A 52 8.44 0.30 7.92
CA VAL A 52 8.51 1.44 7.01
C VAL A 52 9.96 1.93 6.88
N GLY A 53 10.42 2.07 5.65
CA GLY A 53 11.75 2.59 5.34
C GLY A 53 11.77 3.41 4.06
N PRO A 54 12.86 4.13 3.76
CA PRO A 54 13.00 4.82 2.49
C PRO A 54 13.32 3.83 1.36
N TRP A 55 12.81 4.09 0.14
CA TRP A 55 13.25 3.39 -1.06
C TRP A 55 14.74 3.63 -1.39
N LYS A 56 15.24 4.83 -1.05
CA LYS A 56 16.62 5.27 -1.28
C LYS A 56 17.02 6.37 -0.31
N GLY A 57 18.32 6.49 -0.07
CA GLY A 57 18.88 7.56 0.75
C GLY A 57 18.54 7.44 2.23
N LEU A 58 18.49 8.57 2.91
CA LEU A 58 18.26 8.66 4.36
C LEU A 58 16.96 9.40 4.66
N LEU A 59 16.21 8.90 5.64
CA LEU A 59 14.96 9.51 6.11
C LEU A 59 15.06 9.90 7.59
N PRO A 60 15.48 11.14 7.92
CA PRO A 60 15.56 11.61 9.30
C PRO A 60 14.20 12.07 9.82
N ARG A 61 14.02 12.07 11.14
CA ARG A 61 12.84 12.65 11.83
C ARG A 61 11.51 12.05 11.35
N TRP A 62 11.46 10.74 11.28
CA TRP A 62 10.29 9.97 10.87
C TRP A 62 9.27 9.85 12.00
N ARG A 63 7.99 9.71 11.65
CA ARG A 63 6.87 9.63 12.59
C ARG A 63 5.84 8.62 12.09
N PHE A 64 5.40 7.73 12.97
CA PHE A 64 4.12 7.06 12.85
C PHE A 64 3.00 7.97 13.36
N VAL A 65 1.81 7.78 12.79
CA VAL A 65 0.57 8.44 13.16
C VAL A 65 -0.53 7.39 13.25
N LEU A 66 -1.25 7.39 14.36
CA LEU A 66 -2.35 6.46 14.65
C LEU A 66 -3.62 7.24 15.02
N PRO A 67 -4.82 6.63 14.87
CA PRO A 67 -6.05 7.18 15.42
C PRO A 67 -5.89 7.52 16.91
N GLY A 68 -6.41 8.67 17.33
CA GLY A 68 -6.23 9.17 18.70
C GLY A 68 -6.90 8.31 19.77
N GLU A 69 -7.90 7.53 19.39
CA GLU A 69 -8.63 6.57 20.21
C GLU A 69 -7.95 5.20 20.32
N TYR A 70 -6.93 4.93 19.50
CA TYR A 70 -6.21 3.66 19.54
C TYR A 70 -5.39 3.57 20.83
N LYS A 71 -5.47 2.43 21.52
CA LYS A 71 -4.82 2.22 22.84
C LYS A 71 -3.29 2.31 22.81
N GLY A 72 -2.70 2.39 21.62
CA GLY A 72 -1.27 2.48 21.38
C GLY A 72 -0.70 1.14 20.90
N PRO A 73 0.49 1.16 20.30
CA PRO A 73 1.12 -0.07 19.81
C PRO A 73 1.59 -0.97 20.95
N PHE A 74 1.74 -2.26 20.64
CA PHE A 74 2.37 -3.22 21.53
C PHE A 74 3.86 -2.90 21.71
N ARG A 75 4.56 -2.59 20.61
CA ARG A 75 5.96 -2.13 20.59
C ARG A 75 6.24 -1.34 19.32
N TRP A 76 7.27 -0.51 19.35
CA TRP A 76 7.75 0.22 18.18
C TRP A 76 9.24 0.53 18.32
N GLY A 77 9.93 0.70 17.20
CA GLY A 77 11.37 0.92 17.25
C GLY A 77 11.99 1.02 15.87
N VAL A 78 13.30 0.75 15.83
CA VAL A 78 14.08 0.65 14.60
C VAL A 78 14.80 -0.69 14.53
N GLY A 79 15.11 -1.16 13.34
CA GLY A 79 15.91 -2.37 13.19
C GLY A 79 16.35 -2.61 11.75
N PRO A 80 17.15 -3.67 11.50
CA PRO A 80 17.57 -4.04 10.16
C PRO A 80 16.35 -4.27 9.27
N ALA A 81 16.35 -3.68 8.07
CA ALA A 81 15.22 -3.79 7.15
C ALA A 81 14.93 -5.26 6.77
N GLY A 82 13.67 -5.68 6.84
CA GLY A 82 13.20 -7.02 6.53
C GLY A 82 13.54 -8.11 7.55
N SER A 83 14.19 -7.78 8.68
CA SER A 83 14.54 -8.77 9.70
C SER A 83 13.42 -9.05 10.70
N GLY A 84 12.55 -8.06 10.94
CA GLY A 84 11.62 -8.08 12.06
C GLY A 84 12.28 -7.88 13.43
N GLU A 85 13.60 -7.72 13.52
CA GLU A 85 14.27 -7.36 14.78
C GLU A 85 13.94 -5.89 15.12
N ILE A 86 13.59 -5.62 16.37
CA ILE A 86 13.18 -4.28 16.82
C ILE A 86 13.99 -3.87 18.04
N ASN A 87 14.71 -2.76 17.89
CA ASN A 87 15.30 -2.00 18.99
C ASN A 87 14.36 -0.86 19.41
N GLU A 88 13.83 -0.95 20.63
CA GLU A 88 12.90 0.01 21.22
C GLU A 88 13.60 1.23 21.84
N ASP A 89 14.93 1.19 22.00
CA ASP A 89 15.77 2.30 22.47
C ASP A 89 16.00 3.33 21.34
N VAL A 90 14.90 3.88 20.82
CA VAL A 90 14.92 4.86 19.75
C VAL A 90 15.62 6.13 20.22
N LYS A 91 16.70 6.51 19.53
CA LYS A 91 17.46 7.71 19.91
C LYS A 91 16.65 8.99 19.71
N ARG A 92 16.54 9.76 20.80
CA ARG A 92 15.78 11.03 20.87
C ARG A 92 14.35 10.83 20.38
N PRO A 93 13.52 10.03 21.06
CA PRO A 93 12.16 9.81 20.62
C PRO A 93 11.38 11.13 20.71
N ALA A 94 10.45 11.34 19.80
CA ALA A 94 9.43 12.38 19.91
C ALA A 94 8.06 11.76 19.78
N LYS A 95 7.12 12.26 20.59
CA LYS A 95 5.73 11.84 20.60
C LYS A 95 4.86 12.98 21.12
N ASP A 96 3.63 13.05 20.63
CA ASP A 96 2.61 13.98 21.12
C ASP A 96 1.22 13.52 20.69
N GLY A 97 0.20 14.20 21.19
CA GLY A 97 -1.20 13.94 20.92
C GLY A 97 -1.98 13.47 22.17
N PRO A 98 -3.32 13.38 22.05
CA PRO A 98 -4.09 13.53 20.81
C PRO A 98 -4.11 14.96 20.26
N ILE A 99 -3.88 15.12 18.95
CA ILE A 99 -4.01 16.39 18.22
C ILE A 99 -4.95 16.25 17.04
N GLN A 100 -5.64 17.34 16.69
CA GLN A 100 -6.54 17.39 15.55
C GLN A 100 -5.73 17.62 14.26
N MET A 101 -5.77 16.66 13.32
CA MET A 101 -5.22 16.90 11.99
C MET A 101 -6.02 18.01 11.29
N VAL A 102 -5.34 18.82 10.47
CA VAL A 102 -5.99 19.88 9.68
C VAL A 102 -7.02 19.22 8.76
N ASN A 103 -8.30 19.51 9.00
CA ASN A 103 -9.44 18.88 8.31
C ASN A 103 -9.47 17.34 8.37
N GLY A 104 -8.82 16.73 9.37
CA GLY A 104 -8.70 15.27 9.50
C GLY A 104 -9.29 14.72 10.81
N PRO A 105 -8.91 13.50 11.23
CA PRO A 105 -9.27 12.95 12.53
C PRO A 105 -8.36 13.43 13.67
N LEU A 106 -8.72 13.09 14.90
CA LEU A 106 -7.81 13.15 16.05
C LEU A 106 -6.77 12.05 15.94
N VAL A 107 -5.51 12.38 16.18
CA VAL A 107 -4.39 11.44 16.05
C VAL A 107 -3.39 11.57 17.18
N VAL A 108 -2.71 10.47 17.45
CA VAL A 108 -1.43 10.47 18.18
C VAL A 108 -0.30 10.22 17.20
N TRP A 109 0.88 10.77 17.49
CA TRP A 109 2.06 10.53 16.66
C TRP A 109 3.30 10.31 17.52
N PHE A 110 4.23 9.52 16.99
CA PHE A 110 5.48 9.21 17.66
C PHE A 110 6.53 8.76 16.64
N GLY A 111 7.81 8.86 16.98
CA GLY A 111 8.89 8.36 16.14
C GLY A 111 10.27 8.80 16.61
N GLY A 112 11.27 8.55 15.76
CA GLY A 112 12.67 8.83 16.05
C GLY A 112 13.27 9.97 15.25
N HIS A 113 14.44 10.45 15.68
CA HIS A 113 15.20 11.45 14.91
C HIS A 113 16.30 10.83 14.07
N GLU A 114 16.85 9.71 14.52
CA GLU A 114 17.87 8.97 13.80
C GLU A 114 17.35 8.53 12.43
N SER A 115 18.17 8.72 11.41
CA SER A 115 17.79 8.46 10.03
C SER A 115 17.51 6.97 9.82
N LEU A 116 16.40 6.69 9.14
CA LEU A 116 16.21 5.41 8.47
C LEU A 116 17.03 5.39 7.19
N SER A 117 17.29 4.20 6.68
CA SER A 117 18.00 3.94 5.44
C SER A 117 17.42 2.72 4.74
N THR A 118 17.92 2.36 3.57
CA THR A 118 17.52 1.12 2.90
C THR A 118 17.89 -0.14 3.70
N GLN A 119 18.72 -0.02 4.74
CA GLN A 119 19.15 -1.11 5.62
C GLN A 119 18.55 -1.00 7.02
N GLN A 120 17.91 0.11 7.37
CA GLN A 120 17.35 0.36 8.70
C GLN A 120 15.93 0.93 8.56
N SER A 121 14.95 0.17 9.00
CA SER A 121 13.52 0.52 8.93
C SER A 121 13.00 0.88 10.32
N ALA A 122 11.91 1.65 10.36
CA ALA A 122 11.09 1.80 11.54
C ALA A 122 10.07 0.65 11.59
N TYR A 123 9.80 0.15 12.78
CA TYR A 123 8.84 -0.91 13.02
C TYR A 123 7.78 -0.47 14.00
N LEU A 124 6.55 -0.93 13.75
CA LEU A 124 5.39 -0.69 14.59
C LEU A 124 4.59 -1.98 14.71
N VAL A 125 4.37 -2.44 15.94
CA VAL A 125 3.73 -3.74 16.19
C VAL A 125 2.42 -3.54 16.93
N PHE A 126 1.41 -4.27 16.49
CA PHE A 126 0.11 -4.37 17.11
C PHE A 126 -0.11 -5.80 17.59
N GLU A 127 -0.80 -5.94 18.71
CA GLU A 127 -1.26 -7.23 19.22
C GLU A 127 -2.77 -7.16 19.43
N GLY A 128 -3.50 -8.14 18.89
CA GLY A 128 -4.95 -8.12 18.80
C GLY A 128 -5.45 -7.32 17.60
N GLU A 129 -6.44 -6.46 17.83
CA GLU A 129 -7.05 -5.66 16.77
C GLU A 129 -6.11 -4.53 16.31
N ALA A 130 -5.80 -4.51 15.01
CA ALA A 130 -5.02 -3.46 14.39
C ALA A 130 -5.81 -2.14 14.32
N PRO A 131 -5.14 -0.98 14.34
CA PRO A 131 -5.82 0.29 14.12
C PRO A 131 -6.42 0.32 12.71
N HIS A 132 -7.49 1.09 12.53
CA HIS A 132 -8.17 1.19 11.22
C HIS A 132 -7.25 1.74 10.12
N TYR A 133 -6.26 2.55 10.48
CA TYR A 133 -5.18 2.97 9.61
C TYR A 133 -3.88 3.22 10.38
N VAL A 134 -2.77 3.20 9.65
CA VAL A 134 -1.46 3.69 10.09
C VAL A 134 -0.96 4.66 9.04
N ALA A 135 -0.53 5.83 9.47
CA ALA A 135 0.15 6.78 8.60
C ALA A 135 1.59 7.00 9.06
N PHE A 136 2.42 7.42 8.13
CA PHE A 136 3.84 7.66 8.33
C PHE A 136 4.28 8.90 7.58
N GLY A 137 5.23 9.63 8.16
CA GLY A 137 5.73 10.84 7.54
C GLY A 137 7.00 11.37 8.18
N GLN A 138 7.49 12.46 7.60
CA GLN A 138 8.68 13.16 8.05
C GLN A 138 8.32 14.48 8.72
N ALA A 139 8.96 14.76 9.86
CA ALA A 139 8.82 16.04 10.57
C ALA A 139 9.81 17.09 10.04
N GLY A 140 9.31 18.31 9.84
CA GLY A 140 10.10 19.47 9.41
C GLY A 140 10.98 20.06 10.50
N THR A 141 10.69 19.77 11.77
CA THR A 141 11.42 20.27 12.95
C THR A 141 11.76 19.14 13.93
N VAL A 142 12.73 19.39 14.79
CA VAL A 142 13.07 18.51 15.91
C VAL A 142 11.88 18.49 16.87
N GLY A 143 11.32 17.30 17.12
CA GLY A 143 10.19 17.14 18.04
C GLY A 143 8.84 17.63 17.52
N GLY A 144 8.73 18.07 16.26
CA GLY A 144 7.46 18.44 15.65
C GLY A 144 6.66 17.24 15.10
N PRO A 145 5.39 17.48 14.73
CA PRO A 145 4.56 16.52 14.02
C PRO A 145 5.08 16.26 12.59
N PRO A 146 4.66 15.16 11.95
CA PRO A 146 4.92 14.95 10.53
C PRO A 146 4.21 15.98 9.65
N GLY A 147 4.82 16.31 8.51
CA GLY A 147 4.23 17.17 7.49
C GLY A 147 3.48 16.37 6.42
N ASN A 148 4.24 15.74 5.52
CA ASN A 148 3.68 14.88 4.47
C ASN A 148 3.42 13.49 5.04
N LEU A 149 2.19 13.01 4.88
CA LEU A 149 1.75 11.70 5.35
C LEU A 149 1.35 10.81 4.20
N GLU A 150 1.77 9.56 4.29
CA GLU A 150 1.27 8.45 3.51
C GLU A 150 0.77 7.39 4.49
N GLY A 151 -0.24 6.59 4.15
CA GLY A 151 -0.77 5.60 5.09
C GLY A 151 -1.41 4.40 4.42
N ILE A 152 -1.53 3.35 5.21
CA ILE A 152 -2.19 2.10 4.88
C ILE A 152 -3.41 1.92 5.78
N SER A 153 -4.44 1.24 5.28
CA SER A 153 -5.67 0.92 6.01
C SER A 153 -5.79 -0.60 6.20
N PHE A 154 -6.33 -1.02 7.35
CA PHE A 154 -6.44 -2.45 7.71
C PHE A 154 -7.83 -3.08 7.42
N GLY A 155 -8.78 -2.32 6.88
CA GLY A 155 -10.03 -2.82 6.28
C GLY A 155 -11.21 -3.11 7.22
N ASN A 156 -12.41 -2.94 6.64
CA ASN A 156 -13.77 -3.46 6.93
C ASN A 156 -14.66 -3.00 8.12
N ASP A 157 -14.46 -1.83 8.72
CA ASP A 157 -15.58 -1.06 9.32
C ASP A 157 -15.21 0.43 9.39
N HIS A 158 -15.84 1.25 8.54
CA HIS A 158 -15.59 2.69 8.53
C HIS A 158 -16.92 3.47 8.51
N PRO A 159 -17.08 4.51 9.35
CA PRO A 159 -18.00 5.58 8.99
C PRO A 159 -17.50 6.17 7.66
N THR A 160 -18.33 6.08 6.63
CA THR A 160 -18.04 6.62 5.31
C THR A 160 -17.69 8.10 5.42
N HIS A 161 -16.44 8.46 5.11
CA HIS A 161 -16.10 9.85 4.84
C HIS A 161 -16.98 10.33 3.68
N PRO A 162 -17.62 11.51 3.77
CA PRO A 162 -18.67 11.93 2.83
C PRO A 162 -18.21 12.21 1.39
N ASN A 163 -17.01 11.79 0.96
CA ASN A 163 -16.50 11.93 -0.41
C ASN A 163 -15.50 10.83 -0.83
N ALA A 164 -15.41 9.70 -0.11
CA ALA A 164 -14.60 8.58 -0.58
C ALA A 164 -15.37 7.84 -1.69
N HIS A 165 -15.09 8.16 -2.95
CA HIS A 165 -15.62 7.42 -4.09
C HIS A 165 -14.91 6.06 -4.14
N ILE A 166 -15.51 5.04 -3.50
CA ILE A 166 -15.06 3.66 -3.60
C ILE A 166 -15.59 3.12 -4.94
N ASP A 167 -14.68 2.75 -5.84
CA ASP A 167 -15.02 2.03 -7.06
C ASP A 167 -15.54 0.61 -6.69
N PRO A 168 -16.80 0.27 -7.00
CA PRO A 168 -17.36 -1.04 -6.66
C PRO A 168 -16.75 -2.21 -7.43
N SER A 169 -15.93 -1.97 -8.45
CA SER A 169 -15.40 -3.01 -9.35
C SER A 169 -14.24 -3.82 -8.76
N HIS A 170 -13.69 -3.46 -7.60
CA HIS A 170 -12.61 -4.18 -6.92
C HIS A 170 -13.09 -5.05 -5.74
N ARG A 171 -14.25 -5.68 -5.84
CA ARG A 171 -14.63 -6.78 -4.93
C ARG A 171 -14.03 -8.09 -5.44
N HIS A 172 -13.00 -8.60 -4.75
CA HIS A 172 -12.53 -9.96 -4.92
C HIS A 172 -13.45 -10.95 -4.19
N ASP A 173 -14.66 -11.16 -4.73
CA ASP A 173 -15.45 -12.35 -4.45
C ASP A 173 -15.18 -13.37 -5.57
N GLN A 174 -14.08 -14.11 -5.48
CA GLN A 174 -13.89 -15.31 -6.28
C GLN A 174 -14.04 -16.55 -5.39
N PRO A 175 -15.09 -17.37 -5.56
CA PRO A 175 -15.13 -18.68 -4.92
C PRO A 175 -14.07 -19.60 -5.56
N PRO A 176 -13.55 -20.61 -4.82
CA PRO A 176 -12.57 -21.53 -5.35
C PRO A 176 -13.19 -22.35 -6.51
N PRO A 177 -12.48 -22.57 -7.64
CA PRO A 177 -13.00 -23.41 -8.69
C PRO A 177 -13.08 -24.86 -8.22
N ALA A 178 -14.28 -25.43 -8.31
CA ALA A 178 -14.58 -26.82 -8.06
C ALA A 178 -13.76 -27.75 -8.99
N GLY A 179 -13.25 -28.84 -8.41
CA GLY A 179 -12.45 -29.84 -9.10
C GLY A 179 -13.12 -30.39 -10.35
N HIS A 180 -12.35 -30.44 -11.44
CA HIS A 180 -12.69 -31.24 -12.61
C HIS A 180 -11.87 -32.52 -12.57
N ASP A 181 -12.59 -33.60 -12.29
CA ASP A 181 -12.17 -34.98 -12.48
C ASP A 181 -12.06 -35.24 -14.00
N HIS A 182 -10.89 -35.66 -14.47
CA HIS A 182 -10.71 -36.18 -15.82
C HIS A 182 -10.01 -37.53 -15.75
N SER A 183 -10.83 -38.55 -15.54
CA SER A 183 -10.57 -39.94 -15.87
C SER A 183 -10.32 -40.14 -17.37
N GLY A 184 -9.18 -40.79 -17.68
CA GLY A 184 -9.03 -41.76 -18.77
C GLY A 184 -8.82 -41.25 -20.20
N HIS A 185 -7.62 -41.51 -20.74
CA HIS A 185 -7.46 -42.20 -22.03
C HIS A 185 -6.04 -42.80 -22.15
N ASP A 186 -6.01 -44.12 -22.28
CA ASP A 186 -4.84 -44.92 -22.64
C ASP A 186 -4.29 -44.57 -24.02
N HIS A 187 -2.96 -44.61 -24.17
CA HIS A 187 -2.34 -44.92 -25.46
C HIS A 187 -1.27 -45.99 -25.27
N THR A 188 -1.62 -47.16 -25.81
CA THR A 188 -0.81 -48.36 -26.02
C THR A 188 0.48 -48.08 -26.78
N GLY A 189 1.57 -48.70 -26.32
CA GLY A 189 2.77 -48.91 -27.10
C GLY A 189 2.63 -50.03 -28.12
N HIS A 190 3.38 -49.90 -29.22
CA HIS A 190 4.07 -50.97 -29.92
C HIS A 190 5.22 -50.38 -30.72
#